data_AF-X0TN21-F1
#
_entry.id   AF-X0TN21-F1
#
_cell.length_a   1.000
_cell.length_b   1.000
_cell.length_c   1.000
_cell.angle_alpha   90.00
_cell.angle_beta   90.00
_cell.angle_gamma   90.00
#
_symmetry.space_group_name_H-M   'P 1'
#
loop_
_entity.id
_entity.type
_entity.pdbx_description
1 polymer ?
#
loop_
_entity_poly.entity_id
_entity_poly.type
_entity_poly.pdbx_seq_one_letter_code
_entity_poly.pdbx_strand_id
1 'polypeptide(L)'
;MKKATEFKPFLFAITILHSLLFFAGAVYAQETLRIGYWNIPPHATEAVDKQPKGAAIGYFDKYIAPQLGMTIAWDENVTPPTRLMKQLREGQKDAMIFLGYTKDRTEYLRYPDPYLDIPQTFAFARSHPINRITNVSDLHGLRVGFLVGGRLPEELSDDKVQYDLIAGERLFQRNVEKLLAGRIDAIYVPLTIA
;
A
#
# COMPACT_ATOMS: atom_id res chain seq x y z
N MET A 1 42.90 -9.05 -71.03
CA MET A 1 43.26 -8.32 -69.79
C MET A 1 42.03 -8.19 -68.91
N LYS A 2 41.93 -8.99 -67.83
CA LYS A 2 40.84 -8.94 -66.85
C LYS A 2 41.24 -7.98 -65.72
N LYS A 3 40.46 -6.91 -65.49
CA LYS A 3 40.61 -6.08 -64.28
C LYS A 3 39.92 -6.79 -63.12
N ALA A 4 40.70 -7.14 -62.11
CA ALA A 4 40.19 -7.66 -60.84
C ALA A 4 39.52 -6.52 -60.06
N THR A 5 38.27 -6.75 -59.67
CA THR A 5 37.47 -5.86 -58.83
C THR A 5 38.02 -5.95 -57.40
N GLU A 6 38.69 -4.90 -56.92
CA GLU A 6 39.13 -4.80 -55.53
C GLU A 6 37.90 -4.70 -54.61
N PHE A 7 37.64 -5.76 -53.88
CA PHE A 7 36.69 -5.76 -52.77
C PHE A 7 37.28 -4.85 -51.68
N LYS A 8 36.59 -3.76 -51.32
CA LYS A 8 37.02 -2.83 -50.26
C LYS A 8 36.54 -3.36 -48.90
N PRO A 9 37.33 -4.12 -48.12
CA PRO A 9 36.90 -4.68 -46.83
C PRO A 9 36.52 -3.58 -45.81
N PHE A 10 37.04 -2.37 -46.00
CA PHE A 10 36.82 -1.24 -45.12
C PHE A 10 35.38 -0.70 -45.16
N LEU A 11 34.71 -0.75 -46.31
CA LEU A 11 33.30 -0.31 -46.42
C LEU A 11 32.33 -1.33 -45.79
N PHE A 12 32.68 -2.62 -45.81
CA PHE A 12 31.86 -3.69 -45.22
C PHE A 12 31.94 -3.66 -43.67
N ALA A 13 33.12 -3.38 -43.12
CA ALA A 13 33.32 -3.26 -41.67
C ALA A 13 32.56 -2.07 -41.06
N ILE A 14 32.50 -0.93 -41.75
CA ILE A 14 31.74 0.26 -41.30
C ILE A 14 30.23 -0.03 -41.31
N THR A 15 29.74 -0.80 -42.28
CA THR A 15 28.32 -1.16 -42.39
C THR A 15 27.89 -2.12 -41.26
N ILE A 16 28.74 -3.06 -40.88
CA ILE A 16 28.51 -3.98 -39.73
C ILE A 16 28.56 -3.21 -38.39
N LEU A 17 29.47 -2.24 -38.25
CA LEU A 17 29.55 -1.41 -37.05
C LEU A 17 28.32 -0.51 -36.87
N HIS A 18 27.77 0.04 -37.95
CA HIS A 18 26.53 0.82 -37.91
C HIS A 18 25.29 -0.05 -37.62
N SER A 19 25.24 -1.29 -38.12
CA SER A 19 24.12 -2.21 -37.85
C SER A 19 24.16 -2.78 -36.43
N LEU A 20 25.33 -2.92 -35.81
CA LEU A 20 25.46 -3.26 -34.37
C LEU A 20 25.10 -2.09 -33.45
N LEU A 21 25.38 -0.84 -33.86
CA LEU A 21 24.97 0.36 -33.12
C LEU A 21 23.46 0.63 -33.14
N PHE A 22 22.75 0.20 -34.20
CA PHE A 22 21.29 0.28 -34.26
C PHE A 22 20.57 -0.78 -33.41
N PHE A 23 21.22 -1.92 -33.11
CA PHE A 23 20.64 -2.95 -32.23
C PHE A 23 20.90 -2.71 -30.73
N ALA A 24 21.81 -1.80 -30.39
CA ALA A 24 22.10 -1.44 -28.99
C ALA A 24 21.06 -0.48 -28.37
N GLY A 25 20.11 0.01 -29.16
CA GLY A 25 19.24 1.14 -28.80
C GLY A 25 17.94 0.83 -28.07
N ALA A 26 17.67 -0.41 -27.65
CA ALA A 26 16.43 -0.73 -26.94
C ALA A 26 16.64 -1.79 -25.85
N VAL A 27 17.62 -1.57 -24.97
CA VAL A 27 17.46 -2.09 -23.61
C VAL A 27 16.35 -1.25 -22.98
N TYR A 28 15.10 -1.67 -23.15
CA TYR A 28 14.00 -1.15 -22.35
C TYR A 28 14.35 -1.49 -20.90
N ALA A 29 14.82 -0.50 -20.14
CA ALA A 29 14.91 -0.65 -18.70
C ALA A 29 13.51 -0.99 -18.21
N GLN A 30 13.32 -2.22 -17.73
CA GLN A 30 12.03 -2.65 -17.23
C GLN A 30 11.64 -1.71 -16.08
N GLU A 31 10.51 -1.03 -16.21
CA GLU A 31 10.06 -0.06 -15.21
C GLU A 31 9.95 -0.76 -13.85
N THR A 32 10.46 -0.11 -12.80
CA THR A 32 10.42 -0.63 -11.43
C THR A 32 9.28 0.03 -10.67
N LEU A 33 8.32 -0.76 -10.21
CA LEU A 33 7.23 -0.33 -9.35
C LEU A 33 7.66 -0.39 -7.88
N ARG A 34 7.85 0.77 -7.25
CA ARG A 34 8.27 0.90 -5.83
C ARG A 34 7.04 0.87 -4.94
N ILE A 35 6.87 -0.19 -4.16
CA ILE A 35 5.67 -0.43 -3.37
C ILE A 35 5.98 -0.35 -1.87
N GLY A 36 5.27 0.54 -1.18
CA GLY A 36 5.30 0.60 0.28
C GLY A 36 4.18 -0.22 0.91
N TYR A 37 4.36 -0.57 2.18
CA TYR A 37 3.35 -1.25 2.99
C TYR A 37 3.49 -0.86 4.45
N TRP A 38 2.51 -1.27 5.24
CA TRP A 38 2.44 -1.00 6.68
C TRP A 38 2.04 -2.28 7.41
N ASN A 39 2.31 -2.34 8.71
CA ASN A 39 2.01 -3.53 9.51
C ASN A 39 0.50 -3.63 9.77
N ILE A 40 -0.18 -4.50 9.03
CA ILE A 40 -1.61 -4.84 9.16
C ILE A 40 -1.81 -6.36 8.99
N PRO A 41 -1.54 -7.16 10.04
CA PRO A 41 -1.77 -8.59 9.99
C PRO A 41 -3.27 -8.93 9.79
N PRO A 42 -3.60 -10.04 9.09
CA PRO A 42 -2.68 -10.98 8.45
C PRO A 42 -2.26 -10.57 7.02
N HIS A 43 -2.61 -9.37 6.57
CA HIS A 43 -2.53 -8.97 5.17
C HIS A 43 -1.15 -8.50 4.74
N ALA A 44 -0.49 -7.72 5.59
CA ALA A 44 0.90 -7.32 5.44
C ALA A 44 1.57 -7.28 6.82
N THR A 45 2.68 -8.01 6.98
CA THR A 45 3.47 -8.06 8.20
C THR A 45 4.85 -7.49 7.93
N GLU A 46 5.59 -7.20 9.01
CA GLU A 46 7.00 -6.82 8.90
C GLU A 46 7.79 -7.79 8.02
N ALA A 47 8.74 -7.25 7.26
CA ALA A 47 9.55 -8.06 6.37
C ALA A 47 10.39 -9.07 7.16
N VAL A 48 10.46 -10.28 6.62
CA VAL A 48 11.40 -11.32 7.06
C VAL A 48 12.34 -11.55 5.89
N ASP A 49 13.65 -11.46 6.14
CA ASP A 49 14.68 -11.52 5.09
C ASP A 49 14.47 -10.48 3.98
N LYS A 50 14.13 -9.24 4.38
CA LYS A 50 13.90 -8.07 3.50
C LYS A 50 12.70 -8.20 2.55
N GLN A 51 11.86 -9.22 2.71
CA GLN A 51 10.64 -9.39 1.92
C GLN A 51 9.39 -9.29 2.81
N PRO A 52 8.42 -8.42 2.46
CA PRO A 52 7.15 -8.39 3.16
C PRO A 52 6.42 -9.73 3.02
N LYS A 53 5.56 -10.04 3.99
CA LYS A 53 4.73 -11.24 3.98
C LYS A 53 3.29 -10.89 4.34
N GLY A 54 2.37 -11.81 4.08
CA GLY A 54 0.96 -11.68 4.43
C GLY A 54 0.04 -12.00 3.25
N ALA A 55 -1.25 -12.12 3.53
CA ALA A 55 -2.24 -12.56 2.55
C ALA A 55 -2.36 -11.60 1.35
N ALA A 56 -2.31 -10.29 1.57
CA ALA A 56 -2.43 -9.31 0.49
C ALA A 56 -1.14 -9.22 -0.33
N ILE A 57 0.03 -9.30 0.33
CA ILE A 57 1.34 -9.38 -0.33
C ILE A 57 1.39 -10.62 -1.23
N GLY A 58 1.09 -11.80 -0.68
CA GLY A 58 1.11 -13.05 -1.43
C GLY A 58 0.11 -13.08 -2.59
N TYR A 59 -1.07 -12.48 -2.43
CA TYR A 59 -2.02 -12.33 -3.53
C TYR A 59 -1.45 -11.44 -4.65
N PHE A 60 -0.87 -10.30 -4.28
CA PHE A 60 -0.27 -9.38 -5.24
C PHE A 60 0.88 -10.05 -6.00
N ASP A 61 1.84 -10.64 -5.30
CA ASP A 61 3.02 -11.26 -5.92
C ASP A 61 2.65 -12.43 -6.82
N LYS A 62 1.63 -13.22 -6.43
CA LYS A 62 1.22 -14.41 -7.19
C LYS A 62 0.34 -14.09 -8.40
N TYR A 63 -0.56 -13.13 -8.27
CA TYR A 63 -1.62 -12.91 -9.26
C TYR A 63 -1.54 -11.57 -9.98
N ILE A 64 -1.02 -10.52 -9.35
CA ILE A 64 -0.99 -9.16 -9.92
C ILE A 64 0.37 -8.87 -10.55
N ALA A 65 1.46 -9.00 -9.78
CA ALA A 65 2.81 -8.67 -10.23
C ALA A 65 3.22 -9.29 -11.58
N PRO A 66 2.93 -10.58 -11.88
CA PRO A 66 3.32 -11.19 -13.15
C PRO A 66 2.62 -10.57 -14.36
N GLN A 67 1.48 -9.91 -14.17
CA GLN A 67 0.68 -9.31 -15.24
C GLN A 67 1.14 -7.88 -15.57
N LEU A 68 1.94 -7.24 -14.70
CA LEU A 68 2.35 -5.85 -14.87
C LEU A 68 3.49 -5.66 -15.88
N GLY A 69 4.28 -6.71 -16.15
CA GLY A 69 5.48 -6.58 -16.98
C GLY A 69 6.55 -5.66 -16.37
N MET A 70 6.47 -5.36 -15.07
CA MET A 70 7.36 -4.47 -14.33
C MET A 70 8.21 -5.24 -13.32
N THR A 71 9.34 -4.65 -12.93
CA THR A 71 10.10 -5.13 -11.77
C THR A 71 9.41 -4.63 -10.50
N ILE A 72 9.16 -5.51 -9.53
CA ILE A 72 8.54 -5.14 -8.26
C ILE A 72 9.62 -4.87 -7.22
N ALA A 73 9.59 -3.70 -6.60
CA ALA A 73 10.47 -3.32 -5.50
C ALA A 73 9.64 -3.02 -4.24
N TRP A 74 9.50 -4.03 -3.38
CA TRP A 74 8.94 -3.87 -2.05
C TRP A 74 9.87 -3.09 -1.13
N ASP A 75 9.29 -2.29 -0.23
CA ASP A 75 10.06 -1.72 0.88
C ASP A 75 10.65 -2.82 1.78
N GLU A 76 11.86 -2.59 2.31
CA GLU A 76 12.46 -3.54 3.26
C GLU A 76 11.83 -3.42 4.66
N ASN A 77 11.12 -2.32 4.95
CA ASN A 77 10.55 -2.03 6.26
C ASN A 77 9.14 -1.47 6.13
N VAL A 78 8.31 -1.73 7.15
CA VAL A 78 6.99 -1.11 7.28
C VAL A 78 7.11 0.40 7.43
N THR A 79 6.18 1.12 6.82
CA THR A 79 6.08 2.58 6.97
C THR A 79 4.70 2.95 7.54
N PRO A 80 4.62 3.80 8.59
CA PRO A 80 3.34 4.27 9.10
C PRO A 80 2.45 4.85 7.98
N PRO A 81 1.13 4.56 7.96
CA PRO A 81 0.24 4.94 6.85
C PRO A 81 0.27 6.42 6.48
N THR A 82 0.33 7.32 7.47
CA THR A 82 0.39 8.77 7.21
C THR A 82 1.66 9.17 6.46
N ARG A 83 2.81 8.59 6.82
CA ARG A 83 4.08 8.79 6.12
C ARG A 83 4.02 8.18 4.73
N LEU A 84 3.46 6.98 4.58
CA LEU A 84 3.36 6.32 3.28
C LEU A 84 2.46 7.09 2.30
N MET A 85 1.32 7.61 2.78
CA MET A 85 0.44 8.45 1.99
C MET A 85 1.12 9.75 1.52
N LYS A 86 1.98 10.35 2.36
CA LYS A 86 2.81 11.49 1.96
C LYS A 86 3.81 11.09 0.87
N GLN A 87 4.49 9.95 1.03
CA GLN A 87 5.44 9.45 0.04
C GLN A 87 4.80 9.14 -1.32
N LEU A 88 3.57 8.62 -1.34
CA LEU A 88 2.80 8.44 -2.58
C LEU A 88 2.52 9.78 -3.26
N ARG A 89 2.03 10.78 -2.51
CA ARG A 89 1.74 12.11 -3.04
C ARG A 89 2.98 12.80 -3.61
N GLU A 90 4.13 12.55 -3.01
CA GLU A 90 5.43 13.10 -3.42
C GLU A 90 6.14 12.28 -4.51
N GLY A 91 5.53 11.18 -5.00
CA GLY A 91 6.13 10.32 -6.01
C GLY A 91 7.37 9.54 -5.53
N GLN A 92 7.57 9.41 -4.22
CA GLN A 92 8.63 8.59 -3.63
C GLN A 92 8.27 7.09 -3.62
N LYS A 93 6.96 6.79 -3.68
CA LYS A 93 6.40 5.46 -3.88
C LYS A 93 5.39 5.52 -5.00
N ASP A 94 5.28 4.43 -5.75
CA ASP A 94 4.39 4.32 -6.89
C ASP A 94 3.07 3.65 -6.49
N ALA A 95 3.11 2.76 -5.49
CA ALA A 95 1.94 2.07 -4.96
C ALA A 95 2.05 1.78 -3.46
N MET A 96 0.90 1.52 -2.85
CA MET A 96 0.78 1.02 -1.48
C MET A 96 -0.25 -0.11 -1.45
N ILE A 97 0.07 -1.21 -0.77
CA ILE A 97 -0.93 -2.23 -0.50
C ILE A 97 -1.76 -1.84 0.73
N PHE A 98 -3.06 -2.15 0.64
CA PHE A 98 -4.01 -2.05 1.74
C PHE A 98 -4.28 -0.61 2.20
N LEU A 99 -4.77 0.21 1.27
CA LEU A 99 -5.27 1.55 1.53
C LEU A 99 -6.74 1.62 1.14
N GLY A 100 -7.61 1.96 2.10
CA GLY A 100 -9.05 2.10 1.80
C GLY A 100 -9.30 3.17 0.75
N TYR A 101 -10.27 2.95 -0.13
CA TYR A 101 -10.73 3.96 -1.08
C TYR A 101 -11.29 5.18 -0.34
N THR A 102 -11.00 6.41 -0.78
CA THR A 102 -11.82 7.60 -0.46
C THR A 102 -11.85 8.50 -1.67
N LYS A 103 -12.91 9.31 -1.83
CA LYS A 103 -13.02 10.24 -2.96
C LYS A 103 -11.82 11.19 -3.02
N ASP A 104 -11.42 11.78 -1.90
CA ASP A 104 -10.29 12.72 -1.82
C ASP A 104 -8.95 12.08 -2.23
N ARG A 105 -8.76 10.78 -1.97
CA ARG A 105 -7.55 10.06 -2.41
C ARG A 105 -7.47 9.92 -3.93
N THR A 106 -8.61 9.93 -4.63
CA THR A 106 -8.64 9.78 -6.09
C THR A 106 -8.07 10.99 -6.84
N GLU A 107 -7.87 12.12 -6.16
CA GLU A 107 -7.19 13.29 -6.75
C GLU A 107 -5.73 13.03 -7.13
N TYR A 108 -5.08 12.06 -6.45
CA TYR A 108 -3.67 11.75 -6.67
C TYR A 108 -3.35 10.25 -6.68
N LEU A 109 -4.32 9.37 -6.38
CA LEU A 109 -4.18 7.92 -6.45
C LEU A 109 -5.20 7.34 -7.43
N ARG A 110 -4.77 6.28 -8.13
CA ARG A 110 -5.68 5.43 -8.90
C ARG A 110 -5.92 4.15 -8.11
N TYR A 111 -7.18 3.74 -8.05
CA TYR A 111 -7.58 2.49 -7.41
C TYR A 111 -7.92 1.46 -8.49
N PRO A 112 -7.40 0.23 -8.41
CA PRO A 112 -7.87 -0.87 -9.24
C PRO A 112 -9.28 -1.28 -8.81
N ASP A 113 -9.91 -2.16 -9.60
CA ASP A 113 -11.15 -2.81 -9.17
C ASP A 113 -10.95 -3.48 -7.81
N PRO A 114 -11.92 -3.34 -6.88
CA PRO A 114 -11.77 -3.85 -5.53
C PRO A 114 -11.67 -5.38 -5.57
N TYR A 115 -10.59 -5.90 -4.96
CA TYR A 115 -10.37 -7.34 -4.81
C TYR A 115 -10.63 -7.84 -3.37
N LEU A 116 -10.95 -6.91 -2.45
CA LEU A 116 -11.20 -7.21 -1.04
C LEU A 116 -12.12 -6.16 -0.43
N ASP A 117 -13.26 -6.60 0.10
CA ASP A 117 -14.16 -5.80 0.93
C ASP A 117 -13.97 -6.14 2.40
N ILE A 118 -13.79 -5.11 3.23
CA ILE A 118 -13.51 -5.29 4.65
C ILE A 118 -14.54 -4.52 5.48
N PRO A 119 -15.36 -5.22 6.27
CA PRO A 119 -16.30 -4.55 7.14
C PRO A 119 -15.54 -3.76 8.21
N GLN A 120 -16.04 -2.57 8.51
CA GLN A 120 -15.49 -1.74 9.56
C GLN A 120 -16.21 -2.04 10.87
N THR A 121 -15.47 -2.18 11.96
CA THR A 121 -16.01 -2.58 13.25
C THR A 121 -15.43 -1.76 14.39
N PHE A 122 -16.02 -1.93 15.56
CA PHE A 122 -15.54 -1.36 16.80
C PHE A 122 -15.13 -2.49 17.73
N ALA A 123 -13.90 -2.40 18.26
CA ALA A 123 -13.42 -3.28 19.31
C ALA A 123 -13.64 -2.61 20.67
N PHE A 124 -14.30 -3.33 21.57
CA PHE A 124 -14.53 -2.91 22.96
C PHE A 124 -13.79 -3.85 23.92
N ALA A 125 -13.50 -3.38 25.13
CA ALA A 125 -13.11 -4.28 26.20
C ALA A 125 -14.25 -5.28 26.46
N ARG A 126 -13.93 -6.55 26.75
CA ARG A 126 -14.95 -7.59 27.00
C ARG A 126 -15.90 -7.24 28.16
N SER A 127 -15.43 -6.45 29.13
CA SER A 127 -16.22 -5.96 30.26
C SER A 127 -17.13 -4.78 29.93
N HIS A 128 -17.03 -4.19 28.74
CA HIS A 128 -17.84 -3.05 28.34
C HIS A 128 -19.30 -3.48 28.10
N PRO A 129 -20.32 -2.71 28.54
CA PRO A 129 -21.72 -3.12 28.45
C PRO A 129 -22.28 -3.09 27.01
N ILE A 130 -21.71 -2.28 26.13
CA ILE A 130 -22.11 -2.24 24.71
C ILE A 130 -21.65 -3.51 24.01
N ASN A 131 -22.61 -4.26 23.46
CA ASN A 131 -22.37 -5.47 22.66
C ASN A 131 -22.84 -5.33 21.20
N ARG A 132 -23.50 -4.23 20.84
CA ARG A 132 -23.95 -3.93 19.49
C ARG A 132 -24.07 -2.41 19.30
N ILE A 133 -23.58 -1.93 18.16
CA ILE A 133 -23.82 -0.57 17.67
C ILE A 133 -24.87 -0.66 16.58
N THR A 134 -25.92 0.13 16.69
CA THR A 134 -27.04 0.19 15.73
C THR A 134 -27.10 1.53 15.03
N ASN A 135 -26.57 2.59 15.66
CA ASN A 135 -26.58 3.94 15.13
C ASN A 135 -25.39 4.74 15.73
N VAL A 136 -25.05 5.88 15.13
CA VAL A 136 -23.91 6.71 15.57
C VAL A 136 -24.08 7.27 16.99
N SER A 137 -25.32 7.46 17.46
CA SER A 137 -25.55 7.97 18.82
C SER A 137 -25.20 7.01 19.93
N ASP A 138 -25.09 5.70 19.62
CA ASP A 138 -24.55 4.70 20.55
C ASP A 138 -23.06 4.97 20.89
N LEU A 139 -22.38 5.81 20.11
CA LEU A 139 -21.00 6.23 20.31
C LEU A 139 -20.87 7.58 21.03
N HIS A 140 -21.97 8.29 21.26
CA HIS A 140 -21.92 9.62 21.88
C HIS A 140 -21.36 9.52 23.31
N GLY A 141 -20.39 10.38 23.61
CA GLY A 141 -19.70 10.38 24.90
C GLY A 141 -18.62 9.29 25.06
N LEU A 142 -18.45 8.40 24.08
CA LEU A 142 -17.33 7.45 24.06
C LEU A 142 -16.09 8.08 23.42
N ARG A 143 -14.91 7.73 23.96
CA ARG A 143 -13.61 8.02 23.33
C ARG A 143 -13.23 6.85 22.43
N VAL A 144 -13.23 7.09 21.14
CA VAL A 144 -12.96 6.08 20.12
C VAL A 144 -11.53 6.25 19.59
N GLY A 145 -10.67 5.27 19.83
CA GLY A 145 -9.34 5.24 19.21
C GLY A 145 -9.44 5.15 17.69
N PHE A 146 -8.79 6.08 16.98
CA PHE A 146 -8.84 6.16 15.52
C PHE A 146 -7.50 6.52 14.91
N LEU A 147 -7.16 5.90 13.78
CA LEU A 147 -5.92 6.17 13.07
C LEU A 147 -6.01 7.51 12.32
N VAL A 148 -5.01 8.38 12.48
CA VAL A 148 -4.87 9.59 11.66
C VAL A 148 -4.79 9.21 10.18
N GLY A 149 -5.66 9.82 9.38
CA GLY A 149 -5.77 9.51 7.96
C GLY A 149 -6.35 8.12 7.70
N GLY A 150 -7.01 7.47 8.66
CA GLY A 150 -7.88 6.33 8.40
C GLY A 150 -9.09 6.75 7.54
N ARG A 151 -9.73 5.78 6.88
CA ARG A 151 -11.04 6.03 6.25
C ARG A 151 -12.09 6.06 7.35
N LEU A 152 -12.82 7.18 7.46
CA LEU A 152 -14.02 7.29 8.29
C LEU A 152 -15.24 7.42 7.37
N PRO A 153 -16.23 6.51 7.42
CA PRO A 153 -17.51 6.68 6.76
C PRO A 153 -18.22 7.96 7.23
N GLU A 154 -18.98 8.59 6.32
CA GLU A 154 -19.69 9.84 6.60
C GLU A 154 -20.69 9.69 7.75
N GLU A 155 -21.31 8.52 7.88
CA GLU A 155 -22.26 8.19 8.95
C GLU A 155 -21.62 8.18 10.34
N LEU A 156 -20.29 8.10 10.42
CA LEU A 156 -19.52 8.18 11.65
C LEU A 156 -18.88 9.56 11.85
N SER A 157 -18.99 10.47 10.87
CA SER A 157 -18.51 11.84 10.97
C SER A 157 -19.48 12.73 11.75
N ASP A 158 -19.69 12.42 13.03
CA ASP A 158 -20.56 13.16 13.96
C ASP A 158 -19.70 13.87 15.02
N ASP A 159 -19.89 15.18 15.17
CA ASP A 159 -19.14 16.03 16.12
C ASP A 159 -19.32 15.63 17.58
N LYS A 160 -20.35 14.82 17.90
CA LYS A 160 -20.60 14.28 19.24
C LYS A 160 -19.80 13.00 19.53
N VAL A 161 -19.12 12.44 18.53
CA VAL A 161 -18.21 11.30 18.69
C VAL A 161 -16.79 11.81 18.92
N GLN A 162 -16.16 11.36 20.01
CA GLN A 162 -14.81 11.79 20.34
C GLN A 162 -13.78 10.81 19.77
N TYR A 163 -13.02 11.24 18.78
CA TYR A 163 -11.94 10.43 18.20
C TYR A 163 -10.60 10.72 18.86
N ASP A 164 -10.05 9.72 19.55
CA ASP A 164 -8.69 9.74 20.09
C ASP A 164 -7.69 9.32 18.99
N LEU A 165 -7.16 10.33 18.31
CA LEU A 165 -6.31 10.17 17.14
C LEU A 165 -4.94 9.58 17.48
N ILE A 166 -4.51 8.59 16.72
CA ILE A 166 -3.17 7.98 16.84
C ILE A 166 -2.45 7.91 15.49
N ALA A 167 -1.14 8.16 15.53
CA ALA A 167 -0.23 8.03 14.40
C ALA A 167 1.10 7.38 14.84
N GLY A 168 1.94 7.04 13.86
CA GLY A 168 3.24 6.43 14.06
C GLY A 168 3.21 4.90 13.99
N GLU A 169 4.13 4.26 14.70
CA GLU A 169 4.27 2.80 14.72
C GLU A 169 3.37 2.14 15.78
N ARG A 170 3.22 0.81 15.67
CA ARG A 170 2.48 -0.03 16.63
C ARG A 170 1.05 0.47 16.90
N LEU A 171 0.39 1.01 15.88
CA LEU A 171 -0.91 1.70 15.99
C LEU A 171 -1.98 0.84 16.67
N PHE A 172 -2.17 -0.39 16.17
CA PHE A 172 -3.15 -1.32 16.73
C PHE A 172 -2.81 -1.68 18.18
N GLN A 173 -1.56 -2.07 18.44
CA GLN A 173 -1.11 -2.44 19.78
C GLN A 173 -1.29 -1.28 20.78
N ARG A 174 -0.90 -0.05 20.41
CA ARG A 174 -1.04 1.13 21.26
C ARG A 174 -2.50 1.50 21.50
N ASN A 175 -3.39 1.30 20.53
CA ASN A 175 -4.83 1.45 20.75
C ASN A 175 -5.37 0.39 21.71
N VAL A 176 -4.95 -0.88 21.59
CA VAL A 176 -5.30 -1.94 22.55
C VAL A 176 -4.79 -1.61 23.95
N GLU A 177 -3.54 -1.14 24.10
CA GLU A 177 -2.97 -0.72 25.38
C GLU A 177 -3.78 0.44 26.00
N LYS A 178 -4.18 1.44 25.20
CA LYS A 178 -5.07 2.52 25.67
C LYS A 178 -6.44 2.00 26.13
N LEU A 179 -7.04 1.08 25.37
CA LEU A 179 -8.33 0.48 25.69
C LEU A 179 -8.27 -0.30 27.01
N LEU A 180 -7.26 -1.15 27.18
CA LEU A 180 -7.06 -1.93 28.41
C LEU A 180 -6.75 -1.05 29.62
N ALA A 181 -6.12 0.11 29.41
CA ALA A 181 -5.87 1.11 30.45
C ALA A 181 -7.05 2.05 30.72
N GLY A 182 -8.20 1.88 30.04
CA GLY A 182 -9.38 2.75 30.20
C GLY A 182 -9.20 4.18 29.69
N ARG A 183 -8.21 4.43 28.82
CA ARG A 183 -7.95 5.74 28.21
C ARG A 183 -8.83 6.02 27.00
N ILE A 184 -9.34 4.97 26.38
CA ILE A 184 -10.36 4.99 25.33
C ILE A 184 -11.38 3.90 25.64
N ASP A 185 -12.57 4.02 25.08
CA ASP A 185 -13.71 3.15 25.37
C ASP A 185 -13.95 2.15 24.22
N ALA A 186 -13.54 2.51 23.00
CA ALA A 186 -13.58 1.65 21.82
C ALA A 186 -12.40 1.92 20.88
N ILE A 187 -12.16 1.01 19.94
CA ILE A 187 -11.21 1.23 18.82
C ILE A 187 -11.99 1.01 17.52
N TYR A 188 -11.96 2.00 16.62
CA TYR A 188 -12.48 1.82 15.26
C TYR A 188 -11.41 1.14 14.39
N VAL A 189 -11.72 -0.04 13.87
CA VAL A 189 -10.78 -0.86 13.09
C VAL A 189 -11.47 -1.58 11.94
N PRO A 190 -10.76 -1.83 10.83
CA PRO A 190 -11.20 -2.83 9.87
C PRO A 190 -11.24 -4.22 10.53
N LEU A 191 -12.30 -4.98 10.30
CA LEU A 191 -12.42 -6.36 10.75
C LEU A 191 -11.51 -7.25 9.90
N THR A 192 -10.27 -7.45 10.36
CA THR A 192 -9.28 -8.30 9.70
C THR A 192 -9.09 -9.63 10.43
N ILE A 193 -9.99 -10.00 11.35
CA ILE A 193 -9.87 -11.26 12.08
C ILE A 193 -10.09 -12.44 11.13
N ALA A 194 -9.06 -13.28 11.06
CA ALA A 194 -9.09 -14.63 10.52
C ALA A 194 -9.82 -15.58 11.46
#